data_AF-A0A151SC39-F1
#
_entry.id   AF-A0A151SC39-F1
#
_cell.length_a   1.000
_cell.length_b   1.000
_cell.length_c   1.000
_cell.angle_alpha   90.00
_cell.angle_beta   90.00
_cell.angle_gamma   90.00
#
_symmetry.space_group_name_H-M   'P 1'
#
loop_
_entity.id
_entity.type
_entity.pdbx_description
1 polymer ?
#
loop_
_entity_poly.entity_id
_entity_poly.type
_entity_poly.pdbx_seq_one_letter_code
_entity_poly.pdbx_strand_id
1 'polypeptide(L)'
;MLVRKAEHWWRGTHHMLTARGVVVDWECFRRVFLEKYFLESVRHAKDAEFMRLHQGGLSVSEYAMRFEHLARFYSQAIFEAWKCKKFAEGLRQELKKVVVPMAITEFLTLVEKANVVERLEGGNRVTKTAEGPAGSKRGGS
;
A
#
# COMPACT_ATOMS: atom_id res chain seq x y z
N MET A 1 -23.17 27.06 4.23
CA MET A 1 -22.69 27.54 5.55
C MET A 1 -21.38 26.90 6.06
N LEU A 2 -20.86 25.80 5.47
CA LEU A 2 -19.62 25.15 5.96
C LEU A 2 -18.32 25.81 5.46
N VAL A 3 -18.33 26.37 4.25
CA VAL A 3 -17.15 27.00 3.60
C VAL A 3 -16.57 28.13 4.45
N ARG A 4 -17.41 29.07 4.93
CA ARG A 4 -16.96 30.21 5.74
C ARG A 4 -16.36 29.81 7.10
N LYS A 5 -16.87 28.73 7.71
CA LYS A 5 -16.36 28.24 9.01
C LYS A 5 -14.99 27.56 8.83
N ALA A 6 -14.85 26.74 7.80
CA ALA A 6 -13.58 26.08 7.48
C ALA A 6 -12.50 27.11 7.07
N GLU A 7 -12.88 28.10 6.26
CA GLU A 7 -11.96 29.16 5.83
C GLU A 7 -11.48 30.01 6.99
N HIS A 8 -12.38 30.40 7.90
CA HIS A 8 -12.00 31.17 9.10
C HIS A 8 -11.07 30.37 10.02
N TRP A 9 -11.36 29.08 10.25
CA TRP A 9 -10.49 28.20 11.02
C TRP A 9 -9.10 28.07 10.38
N TRP A 10 -9.03 27.82 9.07
CA TRP A 10 -7.76 27.66 8.38
C TRP A 10 -6.92 28.93 8.43
N ARG A 11 -7.54 30.11 8.27
CA ARG A 11 -6.86 31.41 8.36
C ARG A 11 -6.18 31.61 9.72
N GLY A 12 -6.87 31.31 10.82
CA GLY A 12 -6.30 31.41 12.17
C GLY A 12 -5.20 30.37 12.42
N THR A 13 -5.41 29.13 11.98
CA THR A 13 -4.45 28.03 12.13
C THR A 13 -3.18 28.29 11.33
N HIS A 14 -3.31 28.75 10.09
CA HIS A 14 -2.19 29.14 9.23
C HIS A 14 -1.37 30.24 9.89
N HIS A 15 -2.00 31.30 10.40
CA HIS A 15 -1.30 32.39 11.08
C HIS A 15 -0.52 31.90 12.31
N MET A 16 -1.13 31.04 13.13
CA MET A 16 -0.45 30.43 14.29
C MET A 16 0.74 29.56 13.88
N LEU A 17 0.60 28.75 12.82
CA LEU A 17 1.68 27.88 12.33
C LEU A 17 2.87 28.69 11.80
N THR A 18 2.59 29.72 11.00
CA THR A 18 3.61 30.64 10.49
C THR A 18 4.32 31.38 11.63
N ALA A 19 3.57 31.85 12.64
CA ALA A 19 4.16 32.52 13.82
C ALA A 19 5.08 31.60 14.63
N ARG A 20 4.86 30.28 14.58
CA ARG A 20 5.73 29.26 15.20
C ARG A 20 6.89 28.83 14.31
N GLY A 21 7.08 29.44 13.15
CA GLY A 21 8.13 29.06 12.19
C GLY A 21 7.87 27.72 11.49
N VAL A 22 6.63 27.20 11.52
CA VAL A 22 6.29 25.96 10.82
C VAL A 22 6.07 26.25 9.35
N VAL A 23 6.74 25.50 8.47
CA VAL A 23 6.49 25.54 7.02
C VAL A 23 5.07 25.02 6.75
N VAL A 24 4.24 25.87 6.15
CA VAL A 24 2.85 25.52 5.82
C VAL A 24 2.78 25.05 4.38
N ASP A 25 3.13 23.78 4.19
CA ASP A 25 2.91 23.06 2.94
C ASP A 25 1.60 22.26 2.95
N TRP A 26 1.35 21.52 1.87
CA TRP A 26 0.16 20.69 1.74
C TRP A 26 0.09 19.57 2.80
N GLU A 27 1.23 18.99 3.18
CA GLU A 27 1.27 17.93 4.19
C GLU A 27 0.90 18.47 5.58
N CYS A 28 1.41 19.66 5.91
CA CYS A 28 1.07 20.38 7.11
C CYS A 28 -0.44 20.66 7.15
N PHE A 29 -1.01 21.24 6.09
CA PHE A 29 -2.47 21.45 5.99
C PHE A 29 -3.25 20.16 6.23
N ARG A 30 -2.91 19.08 5.51
CA ARG A 30 -3.61 17.80 5.59
C ARG A 30 -3.60 17.25 7.01
N ARG A 31 -2.45 17.29 7.69
CA ARG A 31 -2.31 16.84 9.08
C ARG A 31 -3.22 17.63 10.02
N VAL A 32 -3.16 18.96 9.99
CA VAL A 32 -3.96 19.78 10.93
C VAL A 32 -5.46 19.71 10.60
N PHE A 33 -5.80 19.52 9.32
CA PHE A 33 -7.16 19.26 8.89
C PHE A 33 -7.71 17.93 9.44
N LEU A 34 -6.96 16.84 9.29
CA LEU A 34 -7.33 15.54 9.85
C LEU A 34 -7.45 15.63 11.38
N GLU A 35 -6.54 16.34 12.04
CA GLU A 35 -6.60 16.55 13.49
C GLU A 35 -7.87 17.28 13.94
N LYS A 36 -8.29 18.31 13.19
CA LYS A 36 -9.43 19.16 13.51
C LYS A 36 -10.78 18.48 13.28
N TYR A 37 -10.91 17.73 12.19
CA TYR A 37 -12.20 17.25 11.69
C TYR A 37 -12.44 15.76 11.91
N PHE A 38 -11.39 14.96 12.13
CA PHE A 38 -11.53 13.54 12.47
C PHE A 38 -11.29 13.34 13.96
N LEU A 39 -12.23 12.68 14.63
CA LEU A 39 -12.04 12.18 15.99
C LEU A 39 -10.78 11.31 16.05
N GLU A 40 -10.03 11.42 17.13
CA GLU A 40 -8.80 10.68 17.33
C GLU A 40 -8.99 9.16 17.18
N SER A 41 -10.09 8.62 17.72
CA SER A 41 -10.45 7.20 17.57
C SER A 41 -10.64 6.78 16.11
N VAL A 42 -11.20 7.66 15.27
CA VAL A 42 -11.41 7.39 13.85
C VAL A 42 -10.08 7.43 13.10
N ARG A 43 -9.17 8.35 13.46
CA ARG A 43 -7.81 8.39 12.88
C ARG A 43 -7.03 7.12 13.23
N HIS A 44 -7.01 6.72 14.50
CA HIS A 44 -6.33 5.50 14.93
C HIS A 44 -6.90 4.25 14.26
N ALA A 45 -8.23 4.19 14.05
CA ALA A 45 -8.85 3.10 13.31
C ALA A 45 -8.37 3.06 11.85
N LYS A 46 -8.24 4.22 11.18
CA LYS A 46 -7.74 4.32 9.80
C LYS A 46 -6.25 4.00 9.68
N ASP A 47 -5.44 4.47 10.62
CA ASP A 47 -4.03 4.13 10.69
C ASP A 47 -3.85 2.62 10.91
N ALA A 48 -4.64 2.03 11.80
CA ALA A 48 -4.62 0.58 12.04
C ALA A 48 -5.08 -0.21 10.81
N GLU A 49 -6.10 0.27 10.08
CA GLU A 49 -6.55 -0.34 8.82
C GLU A 49 -5.41 -0.35 7.78
N PHE A 50 -4.72 0.78 7.62
CA PHE A 50 -3.58 0.88 6.70
C PHE A 50 -2.40 0.01 7.14
N MET A 51 -2.07 0.00 8.43
CA MET A 51 -0.95 -0.79 8.95
C MET A 51 -1.16 -2.29 8.80
N ARG A 52 -2.40 -2.77 8.98
CA ARG A 52 -2.78 -4.18 8.80
C ARG A 52 -2.96 -4.58 7.34
N LEU A 53 -2.95 -3.62 6.40
CA LEU A 53 -3.13 -3.91 4.99
C LEU A 53 -1.98 -4.79 4.47
N HIS A 54 -2.36 -5.94 3.93
CA HIS A 54 -1.50 -6.87 3.20
C HIS A 54 -2.21 -7.30 1.91
N GLN A 55 -1.44 -7.78 0.93
CA GLN A 55 -1.95 -8.25 -0.36
C GLN A 55 -3.01 -9.33 -0.18
N GLY A 56 -2.78 -10.32 0.68
CA GLY A 56 -3.75 -11.39 0.93
C GLY A 56 -4.12 -12.13 -0.37
N GLY A 57 -5.42 -12.21 -0.68
CA GLY A 57 -5.93 -12.80 -1.93
C GLY A 57 -6.00 -11.84 -3.12
N LEU A 58 -5.66 -10.56 -2.93
CA LEU A 58 -5.70 -9.55 -4.00
C LEU A 58 -4.56 -9.75 -4.99
N SER A 59 -4.78 -9.35 -6.24
CA SER A 59 -3.68 -9.08 -7.18
C SER A 59 -2.79 -7.96 -6.65
N VAL A 60 -1.55 -7.89 -7.11
CA VAL A 60 -0.62 -6.79 -6.78
C VAL A 60 -1.22 -5.43 -7.17
N SER A 61 -1.91 -5.36 -8.31
CA SER A 61 -2.55 -4.14 -8.78
C SER A 61 -3.71 -3.68 -7.88
N GLU A 62 -4.61 -4.58 -7.48
CA GLU A 62 -5.68 -4.25 -6.52
C GLU A 62 -5.12 -3.87 -5.14
N TYR A 63 -4.06 -4.56 -4.70
CA TYR A 63 -3.36 -4.23 -3.47
C TYR A 63 -2.75 -2.83 -3.52
N ALA A 64 -2.08 -2.46 -4.61
CA ALA A 64 -1.52 -1.12 -4.82
C ALA A 64 -2.60 -0.03 -4.80
N MET A 65 -3.72 -0.24 -5.49
CA MET A 65 -4.85 0.71 -5.46
C MET A 65 -5.38 0.92 -4.03
N ARG A 66 -5.56 -0.17 -3.27
CA ARG A 66 -6.05 -0.10 -1.89
C ARG A 66 -5.03 0.54 -0.95
N PHE A 67 -3.75 0.27 -1.17
CA PHE A 67 -2.64 0.88 -0.44
C PHE A 67 -2.65 2.39 -0.62
N GLU A 68 -2.68 2.89 -1.85
CA GLU A 68 -2.69 4.33 -2.12
C GLU A 68 -3.96 5.02 -1.62
N HIS A 69 -5.11 4.33 -1.70
CA HIS A 69 -6.35 4.85 -1.14
C HIS A 69 -6.24 5.08 0.37
N LEU A 70 -5.76 4.08 1.12
CA LEU A 70 -5.62 4.17 2.58
C LEU A 70 -4.49 5.12 3.01
N ALA A 71 -3.40 5.19 2.25
CA ALA A 71 -2.28 6.11 2.49
C ALA A 71 -2.71 7.58 2.56
N ARG A 72 -3.80 7.98 1.85
CA ARG A 72 -4.34 9.34 1.90
C ARG A 72 -4.89 9.74 3.27
N PHE A 73 -5.35 8.76 4.04
CA PHE A 73 -5.93 8.95 5.36
C PHE A 73 -4.95 8.69 6.50
N TYR A 74 -3.74 8.21 6.17
CA TYR A 74 -2.72 7.97 7.16
C TYR A 74 -2.29 9.30 7.80
N SER A 75 -2.32 9.33 9.13
CA SER A 75 -2.10 10.56 9.89
C SER A 75 -0.64 11.03 9.85
N GLN A 76 0.31 10.13 9.57
CA GLN A 76 1.73 10.44 9.52
C GLN A 76 2.23 10.72 8.09
N ALA A 77 3.38 11.38 8.00
CA ALA A 77 4.06 11.58 6.73
C ALA A 77 4.50 10.23 6.13
N ILE A 78 4.31 10.06 4.83
CA ILE A 78 4.70 8.85 4.09
C ILE A 78 5.86 9.23 3.19
N PHE A 79 7.08 8.90 3.62
CA PHE A 79 8.26 9.02 2.78
C PHE A 79 8.34 7.87 1.78
N GLU A 80 8.87 8.11 0.60
CA GLU A 80 8.90 7.13 -0.50
C GLU A 80 9.57 5.80 -0.09
N ALA A 81 10.71 5.88 0.61
CA ALA A 81 11.41 4.70 1.12
C ALA A 81 10.57 3.89 2.12
N TRP A 82 9.86 4.58 3.02
CA TRP A 82 8.94 3.93 3.96
C TRP A 82 7.74 3.33 3.23
N LYS A 83 7.18 4.04 2.24
CA LYS A 83 6.09 3.58 1.38
C LYS A 83 6.45 2.26 0.69
N CYS A 84 7.63 2.21 0.08
CA CYS A 84 8.16 1.02 -0.59
C CYS A 84 8.34 -0.14 0.40
N LYS A 85 8.99 0.12 1.53
CA LYS A 85 9.19 -0.90 2.58
C LYS A 85 7.87 -1.48 3.06
N LYS A 86 6.91 -0.61 3.42
CA LYS A 86 5.60 -1.04 3.93
C LYS A 86 4.81 -1.84 2.89
N PHE A 87 4.86 -1.44 1.62
CA PHE A 87 4.22 -2.16 0.52
C PHE A 87 4.85 -3.54 0.32
N ALA A 88 6.19 -3.61 0.22
CA ALA A 88 6.91 -4.87 0.07
C ALA A 88 6.65 -5.83 1.24
N GLU A 89 6.63 -5.33 2.47
CA GLU A 89 6.28 -6.11 3.67
C GLU A 89 4.83 -6.62 3.66
N GLY A 90 3.92 -6.01 2.91
CA GLY A 90 2.54 -6.45 2.79
C GLY A 90 2.29 -7.42 1.63
N LEU A 91 3.24 -7.64 0.72
CA LEU A 91 3.10 -8.61 -0.38
C LEU A 91 2.90 -10.04 0.13
N ARG A 92 2.49 -10.96 -0.75
CA ARG A 92 2.50 -12.40 -0.41
C ARG A 92 3.94 -12.92 -0.32
N GLN A 93 4.15 -13.96 0.49
CA GLN A 93 5.49 -14.46 0.82
C GLN A 93 6.30 -14.87 -0.41
N GLU A 94 5.68 -15.48 -1.43
CA GLU A 94 6.38 -15.88 -2.65
C GLU A 94 6.89 -14.68 -3.46
N LEU A 95 6.12 -13.60 -3.53
CA LEU A 95 6.57 -12.37 -4.18
C LEU A 95 7.65 -11.68 -3.35
N LYS A 96 7.52 -11.64 -2.02
CA LYS A 96 8.51 -10.99 -1.14
C LYS A 96 9.91 -11.55 -1.35
N LYS A 97 10.05 -12.88 -1.45
CA LYS A 97 11.34 -13.55 -1.65
C LYS A 97 12.09 -13.05 -2.89
N VAL A 98 11.36 -12.62 -3.92
CA VAL A 98 11.93 -12.14 -5.18
C VAL A 98 12.07 -10.62 -5.17
N VAL A 99 11.07 -9.90 -4.68
CA VAL A 99 10.97 -8.43 -4.78
C VAL A 99 11.82 -7.72 -3.70
N VAL A 100 11.85 -8.22 -2.46
CA VAL A 100 12.57 -7.55 -1.36
C VAL A 100 14.09 -7.44 -1.63
N PRO A 101 14.78 -8.49 -2.13
CA PRO A 101 16.21 -8.39 -2.44
C PRO A 101 16.56 -7.38 -3.54
N MET A 102 15.59 -6.95 -4.36
CA MET A 102 15.83 -5.95 -5.41
C MET A 102 16.07 -4.53 -4.84
N ALA A 103 15.79 -4.32 -3.55
CA ALA A 103 16.02 -3.04 -2.85
C ALA A 103 15.44 -1.80 -3.56
N ILE A 104 14.26 -1.95 -4.18
CA ILE A 104 13.60 -0.89 -4.94
C ILE A 104 13.11 0.21 -3.99
N THR A 105 13.49 1.46 -4.28
CA THR A 105 13.17 2.63 -3.45
C THR A 105 12.10 3.56 -4.05
N GLU A 106 11.60 3.25 -5.24
CA GLU A 106 10.55 3.99 -5.93
C GLU A 106 9.26 3.15 -6.02
N PHE A 107 8.14 3.72 -5.57
CA PHE A 107 6.92 2.94 -5.35
C PHE A 107 6.34 2.38 -6.65
N LEU A 108 6.30 3.18 -7.72
CA LEU A 108 5.76 2.74 -9.00
C LEU A 108 6.58 1.58 -9.59
N THR A 109 7.91 1.70 -9.58
CA THR A 109 8.81 0.63 -10.01
C THR A 109 8.62 -0.63 -9.17
N LEU A 110 8.44 -0.50 -7.86
CA LEU A 110 8.19 -1.63 -6.97
C LEU A 110 6.90 -2.37 -7.36
N VAL A 111 5.82 -1.63 -7.61
CA VAL A 111 4.53 -2.20 -8.03
C VAL A 111 4.66 -2.90 -9.39
N GLU A 112 5.35 -2.29 -10.35
CA GLU A 112 5.61 -2.89 -11.67
C GLU A 112 6.39 -4.21 -11.56
N LYS A 113 7.48 -4.23 -10.80
CA LYS A 113 8.28 -5.45 -10.60
C LYS A 113 7.48 -6.54 -9.88
N ALA A 114 6.71 -6.18 -8.85
CA ALA A 114 5.84 -7.13 -8.16
C ALA A 114 4.76 -7.71 -9.10
N ASN A 115 4.17 -6.90 -9.99
CA ASN A 115 3.22 -7.38 -11.00
C ASN A 115 3.87 -8.37 -11.97
N VAL A 116 5.10 -8.11 -12.42
CA VAL A 116 5.84 -9.04 -13.29
C VAL A 116 6.05 -10.38 -12.58
N VAL A 117 6.49 -10.36 -11.32
CA VAL A 117 6.69 -11.57 -10.52
C VAL A 117 5.36 -12.32 -10.33
N GLU A 118 4.27 -11.62 -10.03
CA GLU A 118 2.94 -12.23 -9.87
C GLU A 118 2.49 -13.02 -11.11
N ARG A 119 2.75 -12.47 -12.31
CA ARG A 119 2.39 -13.11 -13.58
C ARG A 119 3.21 -14.37 -13.84
N LEU A 120 4.49 -14.35 -13.48
CA LEU A 120 5.38 -15.51 -13.62
C LEU A 120 5.02 -16.63 -12.63
N GLU A 121 4.63 -16.28 -11.41
CA GLU A 121 4.14 -17.24 -10.41
C GLU A 121 2.81 -17.89 -10.82
N GLY A 122 1.88 -17.11 -11.38
CA GLY A 122 0.58 -17.61 -11.86
C GLY A 122 0.69 -18.62 -13.02
N GLY A 123 1.70 -18.47 -13.89
CA GLY A 123 1.95 -19.40 -15.00
C GLY A 123 2.46 -20.77 -14.56
N ASN A 124 3.14 -20.86 -13.40
CA ASN A 124 3.75 -22.10 -12.92
C ASN A 124 2.78 -23.10 -12.26
N ARG A 125 1.52 -22.71 -12.02
CA ARG A 125 0.50 -23.63 -11.48
C ARG A 125 -0.14 -24.53 -12.54
N VAL A 126 -0.05 -24.19 -13.82
CA VAL A 126 -0.68 -24.96 -14.91
C VAL A 126 0.23 -26.09 -15.43
N THR A 127 1.55 -26.04 -15.17
CA THR A 127 2.52 -26.98 -15.76
C THR A 127 2.87 -28.19 -14.90
N LYS A 128 2.33 -28.35 -13.68
CA LYS A 128 2.70 -29.44 -12.75
C LYS A 128 1.74 -30.63 -12.69
N THR A 129 0.72 -30.72 -13.54
CA THR A 129 -0.26 -31.84 -13.52
C THR A 129 -0.20 -32.81 -14.71
N ALA A 130 0.80 -32.73 -15.58
CA ALA A 130 0.91 -33.64 -16.72
C ALA A 130 2.31 -34.25 -16.86
N GLU A 131 2.71 -35.11 -15.93
CA GLU A 131 3.74 -36.11 -16.22
C GLU A 131 3.62 -37.31 -15.27
N GLY A 132 2.95 -38.35 -15.76
CA GLY A 132 2.97 -39.71 -15.23
C GLY A 132 3.13 -40.68 -16.41
N PRO A 133 4.16 -41.55 -16.43
CA PRO A 133 4.60 -42.21 -17.66
C PRO A 133 3.75 -43.44 -18.00
N ALA A 134 3.58 -43.63 -19.30
CA ALA A 134 3.04 -44.84 -19.92
C ALA A 134 3.96 -46.04 -19.67
N GLY A 135 3.38 -47.13 -19.17
CA GLY A 135 4.04 -48.43 -19.01
C GLY A 135 3.08 -49.57 -19.37
N SER A 136 2.95 -49.82 -20.66
CA SER A 136 2.29 -50.99 -21.25
C SER A 136 2.96 -52.30 -20.82
N LYS A 137 2.18 -53.33 -20.48
CA LYS A 137 2.49 -54.71 -20.89
C LYS A 137 1.24 -55.61 -20.92
N ARG A 138 1.32 -56.54 -21.86
CA ARG A 138 0.29 -57.25 -22.63
C ARG A 138 0.28 -58.74 -22.25
N GLY A 139 -0.88 -59.40 -22.39
CA GLY A 139 -1.03 -60.86 -22.49
C GLY A 139 -1.28 -61.57 -21.15
N GLY A 140 -2.15 -62.57 -21.02
CA GLY A 140 -2.86 -63.39 -22.00
C GLY A 140 -2.99 -64.81 -21.42
N SER A 141 -4.16 -65.41 -21.62
CA SER A 141 -4.61 -66.77 -21.21
C SER A 141 -5.08 -66.92 -19.77
#